data_AF-F5LDW1-F1
#
_entry.id   AF-F5LDW1-F1
#
_cell.length_a   1.000
_cell.length_b   1.000
_cell.length_c   1.000
_cell.angle_alpha   90.00
_cell.angle_beta   90.00
_cell.angle_gamma   90.00
#
_symmetry.space_group_name_H-M   'P 1'
#
loop_
_entity.id
_entity.type
_entity.pdbx_description
1 polymer ?
#
loop_
_entity_poly.entity_id
_entity_poly.type
_entity_poly.pdbx_seq_one_letter_code
_entity_poly.pdbx_strand_id
1 'polypeptide(L)' 'MKLNLRKADEMERYQTEKSAKIAFIFYTAALLVWGLYNFFSTGKTGWEFTILLLGNAIFLWSRVVYRRKMQ' A
#
# COMPACT_ATOMS: atom_id res chain seq x y z
N MET A 1 18.14 7.04 -34.44
CA MET A 1 17.97 7.74 -33.15
C MET A 1 17.37 6.76 -32.15
N LYS A 2 18.21 6.01 -31.42
CA LYS A 2 17.76 5.00 -30.44
C LYS A 2 17.47 5.76 -29.14
N LEU A 3 16.25 6.30 -29.01
CA LEU A 3 15.85 7.04 -27.83
C LEU A 3 16.06 6.16 -26.60
N ASN A 4 16.79 6.69 -25.62
CA ASN A 4 17.00 6.16 -24.28
C ASN A 4 15.68 6.12 -23.44
N LEU A 5 14.54 5.84 -24.08
CA LEU A 5 13.21 5.76 -23.45
C LEU A 5 13.20 4.75 -22.30
N ARG A 6 13.96 3.66 -22.41
CA ARG A 6 14.05 2.62 -21.35
C ARG A 6 14.55 3.14 -20.00
N LYS A 7 15.50 4.08 -19.99
CA LYS A 7 16.03 4.63 -18.73
C LYS A 7 15.09 5.63 -18.09
N ALA A 8 14.37 6.42 -18.90
CA ALA A 8 13.34 7.33 -18.40
C ALA A 8 12.17 6.53 -17.80
N ASP A 9 11.71 5.49 -18.50
CA ASP A 9 10.68 4.55 -18.01
C ASP A 9 11.09 3.88 -16.68
N GLU A 10 12.35 3.45 -16.55
CA GLU A 10 12.85 2.86 -15.31
C GLU A 10 12.83 3.85 -14.13
N MET A 11 13.19 5.12 -14.38
CA MET A 11 13.17 6.17 -13.36
C MET A 11 11.75 6.57 -12.95
N GLU A 12 10.81 6.64 -13.90
CA GLU A 12 9.39 6.92 -13.63
C GLU A 12 8.71 5.78 -12.86
N ARG A 13 9.03 4.52 -13.20
CA ARG A 13 8.58 3.35 -12.44
C ARG A 13 9.13 3.34 -11.03
N TYR A 14 10.42 3.65 -10.86
CA TYR A 14 11.05 3.73 -9.54
C TYR A 14 10.42 4.81 -8.65
N GLN A 15 10.15 6.00 -9.21
CA GLN A 15 9.46 7.07 -8.49
C GLN A 15 8.03 6.68 -8.15
N THR A 16 7.30 6.05 -9.07
CA THR A 16 5.93 5.58 -8.86
C THR A 16 5.85 4.52 -7.75
N GLU A 17 6.75 3.54 -7.75
CA GLU A 17 6.83 2.53 -6.70
C GLU A 17 7.12 3.15 -5.33
N LYS A 18 8.02 4.14 -5.27
CA LYS A 18 8.35 4.84 -4.02
C LYS A 18 7.17 5.66 -3.51
N SER A 19 6.50 6.41 -4.39
CA SER A 19 5.30 7.19 -4.06
C SER A 19 4.15 6.28 -3.61
N ALA A 20 3.93 5.14 -4.29
CA ALA A 20 2.92 4.18 -3.91
C ALA A 20 3.16 3.58 -2.52
N LYS A 21 4.41 3.26 -2.17
CA LYS A 21 4.76 2.79 -0.81
C LYS A 21 4.45 3.85 0.25
N ILE A 22 4.80 5.11 0.01
CA ILE A 22 4.55 6.21 0.95
C ILE A 22 3.03 6.44 1.11
N ALA A 23 2.29 6.48 0.00
CA ALA A 23 0.84 6.60 0.01
C ALA A 23 0.18 5.45 0.77
N PHE A 24 0.65 4.22 0.57
CA PHE A 24 0.14 3.05 1.28
C PHE A 24 0.37 3.15 2.79
N ILE A 25 1.56 3.55 3.23
CA ILE A 25 1.87 3.76 4.65
C ILE A 25 0.97 4.86 5.24
N PHE A 26 0.81 5.98 4.53
CA PHE A 26 -0.02 7.09 4.97
C PHE A 26 -1.49 6.67 5.13
N TYR A 27 -2.07 6.03 4.11
CA TYR A 27 -3.45 5.55 4.17
C TYR A 27 -3.66 4.50 5.27
N THR A 28 -2.71 3.58 5.43
CA THR A 28 -2.77 2.57 6.50
C THR A 28 -2.74 3.24 7.88
N ALA A 29 -1.83 4.20 8.10
CA ALA A 29 -1.74 4.92 9.36
C ALA A 29 -2.99 5.77 9.63
N ALA A 30 -3.51 6.47 8.63
CA ALA A 30 -4.72 7.27 8.75
C ALA A 30 -5.94 6.40 9.12
N LEU A 31 -6.14 5.28 8.44
CA LEU A 31 -7.21 4.33 8.75
C LEU A 31 -7.03 3.66 10.11
N LEU A 32 -5.79 3.41 10.53
CA LEU A 32 -5.50 2.84 11.84
C LEU A 32 -5.84 3.82 12.95
N VAL A 33 -5.41 5.08 12.84
CA VAL A 33 -5.71 6.14 13.80
C VAL A 33 -7.21 6.39 13.87
N TRP A 34 -7.88 6.47 12.72
CA TRP A 34 -9.32 6.66 12.66
C TRP A 34 -10.08 5.47 13.25
N GLY A 35 -9.67 4.24 12.89
CA GLY A 35 -10.25 3.02 13.43
C GLY A 35 -10.06 2.89 14.95
N LEU A 36 -8.89 3.25 15.47
CA LEU A 36 -8.65 3.32 16.93
C LEU A 36 -9.54 4.38 17.57
N TYR A 37 -9.62 5.57 16.99
CA TYR A 37 -10.49 6.64 17.51
C TYR A 37 -11.95 6.19 17.59
N ASN A 38 -12.48 5.58 16.53
CA ASN A 38 -13.84 5.03 16.53
C ASN A 38 -14.01 3.86 17.50
N PHE A 39 -13.00 2.97 17.63
CA PHE A 39 -13.05 1.89 18.60
C PHE A 39 -13.14 2.40 20.04
N PHE A 40 -12.35 3.42 20.40
CA PHE A 40 -12.39 4.03 21.73
C PHE A 40 -13.65 4.86 21.97
N SER A 41 -14.19 5.51 20.93
CA SER A 41 -15.34 6.42 21.08
C SER A 41 -16.69 5.69 21.05
N THR A 42 -16.87 4.70 20.17
CA THR A 42 -18.15 4.02 19.95
C THR A 42 -18.16 2.54 20.34
N GLY A 43 -17.01 1.94 20.66
CA GLY A 43 -16.89 0.53 21.00
C GLY A 43 -17.19 -0.44 19.84
N LYS A 44 -17.38 0.08 18.62
CA LYS A 44 -17.67 -0.69 17.42
C LYS A 44 -16.59 -0.43 16.39
N THR A 45 -16.01 -1.49 15.85
CA THR A 45 -15.14 -1.41 14.68
C THR A 45 -16.00 -1.18 13.44
N GLY A 46 -15.90 0.02 12.88
CA GLY A 46 -16.60 0.38 11.65
C GLY A 46 -15.94 -0.23 10.40
N TRP A 47 -16.38 0.26 9.24
CA TRP A 47 -15.84 -0.14 7.95
C TRP A 47 -14.33 0.15 7.80
N GLU A 48 -13.76 1.02 8.63
CA GLU A 48 -12.34 1.38 8.60
C GLU A 48 -11.44 0.18 8.92
N PHE A 49 -11.86 -0.68 9.85
CA PHE A 49 -11.10 -1.87 10.22
C PHE A 49 -11.11 -2.91 9.10
N THR A 50 -12.24 -3.03 8.38
CA THR A 50 -12.37 -3.92 7.22
C THR A 50 -11.45 -3.47 6.09
N ILE A 51 -11.42 -2.16 5.80
CA ILE A 51 -10.54 -1.59 4.76
C ILE A 51 -9.07 -1.79 5.15
N LEU A 52 -8.71 -1.62 6.42
CA LEU A 52 -7.35 -1.83 6.91
C LEU A 52 -6.90 -3.30 6.80
N LEU A 53 -7.78 -4.25 7.13
CA LEU A 53 -7.54 -5.68 6.93
C LEU A 53 -7.39 -6.03 5.45
N LEU A 54 -8.24 -5.48 4.59
CA LEU A 54 -8.14 -5.68 3.13
C LEU A 54 -6.83 -5.13 2.57
N GLY A 55 -6.42 -3.93 3.00
CA GLY A 55 -5.15 -3.31 2.62
C GLY A 55 -3.95 -4.18 3.02
N ASN A 56 -3.95 -4.72 4.24
CA ASN A 56 -2.92 -5.65 4.70
C ASN A 56 -2.95 -6.99 3.95
N ALA A 57 -4.14 -7.52 3.64
CA ALA A 57 -4.30 -8.76 2.88
C ALA A 57 -3.74 -8.60 1.46
N ILE A 58 -4.05 -7.51 0.77
CA ILE A 58 -3.51 -7.21 -0.58
C ILE A 58 -1.99 -7.04 -0.52
N PHE A 59 -1.47 -6.38 0.51
CA PHE A 59 -0.02 -6.21 0.69
C PHE A 59 0.70 -7.54 0.93
N LEU A 60 0.18 -8.37 1.84
CA LEU A 60 0.73 -9.70 2.11
C LEU A 60 0.63 -10.61 0.89
N TRP A 61 -0.50 -10.58 0.18
CA TRP A 61 -0.69 -11.34 -1.05
C TRP A 61 0.30 -10.91 -2.13
N SER A 62 0.45 -9.61 -2.34
CA SER A 62 1.45 -9.06 -3.27
C SER A 62 2.85 -9.53 -2.87
N ARG A 63 3.21 -9.44 -1.59
CA ARG A 63 4.52 -9.90 -1.09
C ARG A 63 4.73 -11.39 -1.34
N VAL A 64 3.72 -12.23 -1.15
CA VAL A 64 3.79 -13.68 -1.41
C VAL A 64 3.95 -13.95 -2.90
N VAL A 65 3.21 -13.27 -3.78
CA VAL A 65 3.32 -13.43 -5.24
C VAL A 65 4.69 -13.02 -5.75
N TYR A 66 5.22 -11.88 -5.30
CA TYR A 66 6.57 -11.44 -5.65
C TYR A 66 7.64 -12.40 -5.11
N ARG A 67 7.47 -12.93 -3.89
CA ARG A 67 8.40 -13.91 -3.32
C ARG A 67 8.41 -15.22 -4.12
N ARG A 68 7.27 -15.67 -4.64
CA ARG A 68 7.20 -16.87 -5.50
C ARG A 68 7.79 -16.65 -6.89
N LYS A 69 7.77 -15.44 -7.42
CA LYS A 69 8.38 -15.10 -8.72
C LYS A 69 9.91 -14.96 -8.68
N MET A 70 10.50 -14.87 -7.50
CA MET A 70 11.95 -14.73 -7.29
C MET A 70 12.65 -16.07 -6.97
N GLN A 71 11.92 -17.20 -7.02
CA GLN A 71 12.49 -18.56 -7.02
C GLN A 71 12.52 -19.14 -8.42
#